data_AF-A0AAV3IR27-F1
#
_entry.id   AF-A0AAV3IR27-F1
#
_cell.length_a   1.000
_cell.length_b   1.000
_cell.length_c   1.000
_cell.angle_alpha   90.00
_cell.angle_beta   90.00
_cell.angle_gamma   90.00
#
_symmetry.space_group_name_H-M   'P 1'
#
loop_
_entity.id
_entity.type
_entity.pdbx_description
1 polymer ?
#
loop_
_entity_poly.entity_id
_entity_poly.type
_entity_poly.pdbx_seq_one_letter_code
_entity_poly.pdbx_strand_id
1 'polypeptide(L)'
;MKYLSLCLALGTALTLSACSTIPSKPKTFDQLGQFSAYPLNAQTFRISFQADSNMSYGTAEEITLVKSAQTTVQKGFRFFKVQNDPSNQSQKPPRQAVVYPAAPSFYPYGYGRRYPGFWHDPFYDFPQVVNIDPVQVSYTIECYRDQKQAPQDAFDATLILKSIGQKYGLSPTGELLPPPEPPVKQK
;
A
#
# COMPACT_ATOMS: atom_id res chain seq x y z
N MET A 1 12.06 52.15 -23.07
CA MET A 1 12.40 50.74 -23.35
C MET A 1 13.15 50.01 -22.21
N LYS A 2 13.80 50.70 -21.25
CA LYS A 2 14.64 50.05 -20.21
C LYS A 2 13.86 49.37 -19.06
N TYR A 3 12.63 49.80 -18.79
CA TYR A 3 11.76 49.21 -17.75
C TYR A 3 11.00 47.96 -18.20
N LEU A 4 10.91 47.71 -19.51
CA LEU A 4 10.19 46.56 -20.06
C LEU A 4 10.97 45.25 -19.81
N SER A 5 12.30 45.30 -19.90
CA SER A 5 13.18 44.16 -19.63
C SER A 5 13.21 43.77 -18.14
N LEU A 6 13.02 44.73 -17.23
CA LEU A 6 13.00 44.48 -15.79
C LEU A 6 11.70 43.78 -15.36
N CYS A 7 10.56 44.16 -15.93
CA CYS A 7 9.27 43.50 -15.67
C CYS A 7 9.22 42.07 -16.18
N LEU A 8 9.87 41.78 -17.33
CA LEU A 8 9.90 40.43 -17.90
C LEU A 8 10.78 39.48 -17.08
N ALA A 9 11.89 39.97 -16.51
CA ALA A 9 12.75 39.18 -15.62
C ALA A 9 12.12 38.93 -14.24
N LEU A 10 11.29 39.85 -13.75
CA LEU A 10 10.58 39.67 -12.47
C LEU A 10 9.40 38.70 -12.61
N GLY A 11 8.75 38.66 -13.78
CA GLY A 11 7.64 37.75 -14.07
C GLY A 11 8.05 36.28 -14.17
N THR A 12 9.25 35.98 -14.69
CA THR A 12 9.74 34.59 -14.84
C THR A 12 10.18 33.96 -13.52
N ALA A 13 10.63 34.75 -12.53
CA ALA A 13 11.04 34.20 -11.23
C ALA A 13 9.87 33.68 -10.38
N LEU A 14 8.65 34.19 -10.58
CA LEU A 14 7.46 33.80 -9.83
C LEU A 14 6.79 32.51 -10.34
N THR A 15 7.03 32.11 -11.59
CA THR A 15 6.39 30.93 -12.19
C THR A 15 7.15 29.62 -11.94
N LEU A 16 8.44 29.66 -11.59
CA LEU A 16 9.23 28.45 -11.30
C LEU A 16 8.97 27.86 -9.91
N SER A 17 8.40 28.62 -8.97
CA SER A 17 8.20 28.19 -7.58
C SER A 17 6.91 27.38 -7.35
N ALA A 18 6.07 27.18 -8.38
CA ALA A 18 4.73 26.63 -8.24
C ALA A 18 4.59 25.10 -8.45
N CYS A 19 5.64 24.39 -8.87
CA CYS A 19 5.55 22.96 -9.22
C CYS A 19 6.28 21.99 -8.27
N SER A 20 6.71 22.45 -7.08
CA SER A 20 7.53 21.62 -6.16
C SER A 20 6.74 20.94 -5.03
N THR A 21 5.52 21.37 -4.74
CA THR A 21 4.78 20.87 -3.57
C THR A 21 3.40 20.38 -3.95
N ILE A 22 3.32 19.22 -4.60
CA ILE A 22 2.09 18.43 -4.59
C ILE A 22 2.14 17.58 -3.32
N PRO A 23 1.40 17.90 -2.25
CA PRO A 23 1.32 17.02 -1.11
C PRO A 23 0.66 15.72 -1.57
N SER A 24 1.39 14.61 -1.46
CA SER A 24 0.82 13.28 -1.67
C SER A 24 -0.33 13.12 -0.69
N LYS A 25 -1.56 13.04 -1.19
CA LYS A 25 -2.72 12.74 -0.35
C LYS A 25 -2.46 11.41 0.38
N PRO A 26 -2.76 11.31 1.69
CA PRO A 26 -2.64 10.04 2.37
C PRO A 26 -3.56 9.02 1.68
N LYS A 27 -3.02 7.84 1.37
CA LYS A 27 -3.80 6.74 0.77
C LYS A 27 -4.89 6.33 1.77
N THR A 28 -6.12 6.19 1.28
CA THR A 28 -7.22 5.62 2.09
C THR A 28 -7.08 4.10 2.18
N PHE A 29 -7.81 3.46 3.10
CA PHE A 29 -7.76 2.01 3.30
C PHE A 29 -7.95 1.23 2.00
N ASP A 30 -8.96 1.59 1.20
CA ASP A 30 -9.26 0.92 -0.07
C ASP A 30 -8.21 1.18 -1.17
N GLN A 31 -7.28 2.12 -0.97
CA GLN A 31 -6.18 2.42 -1.88
C GLN A 31 -4.84 1.75 -1.49
N LEU A 32 -4.83 0.96 -0.41
CA LEU A 32 -3.62 0.24 0.04
C LEU A 32 -3.29 -0.98 -0.83
N GLY A 33 -4.24 -1.46 -1.61
CA GLY A 33 -4.12 -2.62 -2.48
C GLY A 33 -5.49 -3.05 -3.00
N GLN A 34 -5.58 -4.28 -3.51
CA GLN A 34 -6.82 -4.84 -4.01
C GLN A 34 -7.43 -5.78 -2.98
N PHE A 35 -8.63 -5.44 -2.52
CA PHE A 35 -9.43 -6.30 -1.64
C PHE A 35 -10.42 -7.11 -2.47
N SER A 36 -10.57 -8.38 -2.15
CA SER A 36 -11.71 -9.17 -2.59
C SER A 36 -12.37 -9.84 -1.38
N ALA A 37 -13.69 -9.82 -1.34
CA ALA A 37 -14.46 -10.47 -0.29
C ALA A 37 -15.66 -11.15 -0.93
N TYR A 38 -15.75 -12.47 -0.81
CA TYR A 38 -16.86 -13.24 -1.35
C TYR A 38 -17.42 -14.21 -0.30
N PRO A 39 -18.75 -14.37 -0.26
CA PRO A 39 -19.38 -15.35 0.63
C PRO A 39 -19.09 -16.77 0.12
N LEU A 40 -18.64 -17.64 1.02
CA LEU A 40 -18.59 -19.09 0.79
C LEU A 40 -19.85 -19.77 1.32
N ASN A 41 -20.42 -19.23 2.40
CA ASN A 41 -21.67 -19.67 3.02
C ASN A 41 -22.35 -18.48 3.72
N ALA A 42 -23.50 -18.69 4.37
CA ALA A 42 -24.22 -17.66 5.11
C ALA A 42 -23.39 -17.01 6.24
N GLN A 43 -22.46 -17.76 6.82
CA GLN A 43 -21.59 -17.32 7.93
C GLN A 43 -20.10 -17.40 7.58
N THR A 44 -19.73 -17.91 6.40
CA THR A 44 -18.33 -18.10 6.02
C THR A 44 -17.99 -17.21 4.84
N PHE A 45 -16.91 -16.45 4.95
CA PHE A 45 -16.47 -15.51 3.91
C PHE A 45 -15.00 -15.75 3.60
N ARG A 46 -14.64 -15.61 2.33
CA ARG A 46 -13.24 -15.58 1.91
C ARG A 46 -12.84 -14.15 1.60
N ILE A 47 -11.77 -13.71 2.25
CA ILE A 47 -11.24 -12.37 2.16
C ILE A 47 -9.82 -12.47 1.67
N SER A 48 -9.54 -11.87 0.51
CA SER A 48 -8.19 -11.78 -0.02
C SER A 48 -7.75 -10.33 -0.10
N PHE A 49 -6.45 -10.14 0.09
CA PHE A 49 -5.78 -8.88 -0.09
C PHE A 49 -4.55 -9.11 -0.96
N GLN A 50 -4.46 -8.32 -2.02
CA GLN A 50 -3.27 -8.23 -2.84
C GLN A 50 -2.64 -6.86 -2.58
N ALA A 51 -1.44 -6.89 -2.01
CA ALA A 51 -0.72 -5.71 -1.60
C ALA A 51 -0.04 -5.02 -2.79
N ASP A 52 0.19 -3.71 -2.64
CA ASP A 52 1.08 -2.96 -3.54
C ASP A 52 2.53 -3.47 -3.44
N SER A 53 3.34 -3.25 -4.49
CA SER A 53 4.68 -3.82 -4.72
C SER A 53 5.74 -3.59 -3.64
N ASN A 54 5.48 -2.77 -2.62
CA ASN A 54 6.43 -2.41 -1.56
C ASN A 54 5.91 -2.72 -0.14
N MET A 55 4.90 -3.58 0.00
CA MET A 55 4.32 -3.92 1.30
C MET A 55 4.90 -5.22 1.87
N SER A 56 5.15 -5.27 3.19
CA SER A 56 5.64 -6.48 3.85
C SER A 56 4.50 -7.47 4.11
N TYR A 57 4.82 -8.75 4.17
CA TYR A 57 3.85 -9.81 4.43
C TYR A 57 3.10 -9.63 5.75
N GLY A 58 3.79 -9.32 6.85
CA GLY A 58 3.12 -9.04 8.13
C GLY A 58 2.15 -7.86 8.07
N THR A 59 2.47 -6.81 7.30
CA THR A 59 1.52 -5.68 7.12
C THR A 59 0.33 -6.07 6.25
N ALA A 60 0.52 -6.92 5.24
CA ALA A 60 -0.58 -7.45 4.43
C ALA A 60 -1.50 -8.36 5.26
N GLU A 61 -0.94 -9.17 6.15
CA GLU A 61 -1.72 -9.99 7.10
C GLU A 61 -2.55 -9.14 8.05
N GLU A 62 -1.96 -8.10 8.63
CA GLU A 62 -2.65 -7.14 9.50
C GLU A 62 -3.80 -6.45 8.76
N ILE A 63 -3.56 -5.96 7.54
CA ILE A 63 -4.58 -5.32 6.70
C ILE A 63 -5.71 -6.29 6.34
N THR A 64 -5.38 -7.54 6.01
CA THR A 64 -6.38 -8.57 5.70
C THR A 64 -7.23 -8.90 6.93
N LEU A 65 -6.60 -8.94 8.12
CA LEU A 65 -7.29 -9.12 9.39
C LEU A 65 -8.25 -7.95 9.66
N VAL A 66 -7.82 -6.70 9.44
CA VAL A 66 -8.69 -5.53 9.54
C VAL A 66 -9.85 -5.59 8.55
N LYS A 67 -9.61 -6.01 7.30
CA LYS A 67 -10.67 -6.20 6.30
C LYS A 67 -11.67 -7.28 6.73
N SER A 68 -11.20 -8.34 7.38
CA SER A 68 -12.07 -9.37 7.95
C SER A 68 -12.96 -8.85 9.08
N ALA A 69 -12.41 -8.04 9.97
CA ALA A 69 -13.20 -7.38 10.99
C ALA A 69 -14.24 -6.43 10.37
N GLN A 70 -13.85 -5.61 9.40
CA GLN A 70 -14.75 -4.72 8.67
C GLN A 70 -15.92 -5.50 8.02
N THR A 71 -15.60 -6.59 7.30
CA THR A 71 -16.60 -7.42 6.62
C THR A 71 -17.55 -8.08 7.62
N THR A 72 -17.03 -8.53 8.76
CA THR A 72 -17.82 -9.16 9.84
C THR A 72 -18.87 -8.18 10.38
N VAL A 73 -18.46 -6.95 10.72
CA VAL A 73 -19.38 -5.91 11.22
C VAL A 73 -20.38 -5.49 10.14
N GLN A 74 -19.94 -5.29 8.90
CA GLN A 74 -20.82 -4.92 7.78
C GLN A 74 -21.89 -5.96 7.48
N LYS A 75 -21.62 -7.25 7.75
CA LYS A 75 -22.58 -8.34 7.59
C LYS A 75 -23.46 -8.56 8.83
N GLY A 76 -23.32 -7.74 9.87
CA GLY A 76 -24.13 -7.80 11.10
C GLY A 76 -23.68 -8.89 12.08
N PHE A 77 -22.43 -9.34 11.99
CA PHE A 77 -21.80 -10.23 12.96
C PHE A 77 -20.87 -9.42 13.88
N ARG A 78 -20.48 -10.02 15.01
CA ARG A 78 -19.59 -9.37 15.98
C ARG A 78 -18.26 -10.10 16.15
N PHE A 79 -18.28 -11.42 16.09
CA PHE A 79 -17.10 -12.25 16.27
C PHE A 79 -16.79 -12.98 14.97
N PHE A 80 -15.52 -13.27 14.74
CA PHE A 80 -15.12 -14.14 13.65
C PHE A 80 -13.90 -14.97 14.02
N LYS A 81 -13.78 -16.15 13.41
CA LYS A 81 -12.63 -17.04 13.53
C LYS A 81 -11.98 -17.19 12.17
N VAL A 82 -10.66 -17.07 12.12
CA VAL A 82 -9.89 -17.40 10.91
C VAL A 82 -9.74 -18.91 10.84
N GLN A 83 -10.25 -19.52 9.77
CA GLN A 83 -10.09 -20.94 9.51
C GLN A 83 -8.70 -21.22 8.96
N ASN A 84 -8.14 -22.35 9.37
CA ASN A 84 -6.82 -22.77 8.95
C ASN A 84 -6.88 -23.29 7.51
N ASP A 85 -6.53 -22.43 6.54
CA ASP A 85 -6.45 -22.80 5.14
C ASP A 85 -5.01 -23.27 4.81
N PRO A 86 -4.82 -24.51 4.30
CA PRO A 86 -3.50 -25.00 3.88
C PRO A 86 -2.80 -24.07 2.87
N SER A 87 -3.58 -23.31 2.10
CA SER A 87 -3.04 -22.33 1.15
C SER A 87 -2.36 -21.12 1.81
N ASN A 88 -2.69 -20.79 3.06
CA ASN A 88 -1.96 -19.78 3.85
C ASN A 88 -0.73 -20.34 4.57
N GLN A 89 -0.73 -21.63 4.91
CA GLN A 89 0.39 -22.24 5.65
C GLN A 89 1.68 -22.29 4.81
N SER A 90 1.52 -22.40 3.50
CA SER A 90 2.65 -22.35 2.57
C SER A 90 2.98 -20.89 2.28
N GLN A 91 3.75 -20.23 3.15
CA GLN A 91 4.40 -18.97 2.82
C GLN A 91 5.30 -19.20 1.60
N LYS A 92 4.75 -19.02 0.40
CA LYS A 92 5.55 -19.07 -0.82
C LYS A 92 6.44 -17.84 -0.77
N PRO A 93 7.77 -18.00 -0.76
CA PRO A 93 8.65 -16.83 -0.82
C PRO A 93 8.25 -16.05 -2.08
N PRO A 94 8.17 -14.70 -1.99
CA PRO A 94 7.83 -13.89 -3.15
C PRO A 94 8.82 -14.20 -4.27
N ARG A 95 8.34 -14.29 -5.51
CA ARG A 95 9.24 -14.51 -6.63
C ARG A 95 10.19 -13.33 -6.73
N GLN A 96 11.48 -13.63 -6.66
CA GLN A 96 12.55 -12.66 -6.74
C GLN A 96 13.16 -12.71 -8.13
N ALA A 97 13.35 -11.55 -8.75
CA ALA A 97 14.22 -11.41 -9.91
C ALA A 97 15.49 -10.68 -9.51
N VAL A 98 16.61 -11.18 -10.01
CA VAL A 98 17.85 -10.43 -10.04
C VAL A 98 17.81 -9.55 -11.28
N VAL A 99 17.66 -8.24 -11.07
CA VAL A 99 17.71 -7.25 -12.13
C VAL A 99 19.15 -6.76 -12.25
N TYR A 100 19.75 -7.03 -13.41
CA TYR A 100 21.04 -6.46 -13.75
C TYR A 100 20.81 -5.05 -14.34
N PRO A 101 21.61 -4.05 -13.94
CA PRO A 101 21.58 -2.76 -14.59
C PRO A 101 21.86 -2.94 -16.09
N ALA A 102 21.14 -2.19 -16.92
CA ALA A 102 21.34 -2.25 -18.37
C ALA A 102 22.80 -1.87 -18.67
N ALA A 103 23.54 -2.76 -19.32
CA ALA A 103 24.91 -2.47 -19.75
C ALA A 103 24.92 -1.15 -20.56
N PRO A 104 25.92 -0.28 -20.36
CA PRO A 104 25.97 0.99 -21.08
C PRO A 104 25.89 0.71 -22.58
N SER A 105 24.85 1.27 -23.22
CA SER A 105 24.58 1.13 -24.64
C SER A 105 25.85 1.44 -25.42
N PHE A 106 26.36 0.45 -26.15
CA PHE A 106 27.54 0.60 -26.99
C PHE A 106 27.17 1.56 -28.13
N TYR A 107 27.48 2.84 -27.96
CA TYR A 107 27.22 3.84 -28.99
C TYR A 107 27.93 3.44 -30.29
N PRO A 108 27.23 3.45 -31.43
CA PRO A 108 27.86 3.15 -32.71
C PRO A 108 28.89 4.25 -33.02
N TYR A 109 30.07 3.76 -33.36
CA TYR A 109 31.29 4.46 -33.71
C TYR A 109 31.04 5.77 -34.48
N GLY A 110 31.30 6.91 -33.82
CA GLY A 110 31.13 8.24 -34.39
C GLY A 110 32.00 9.27 -33.70
N TYR A 111 33.08 9.64 -34.40
CA TYR A 111 34.06 10.69 -34.10
C TYR A 111 33.67 11.75 -33.06
N GLY A 112 34.44 11.77 -31.96
CA GLY A 112 34.79 13.02 -31.28
C GLY A 112 33.98 13.36 -30.02
N ARG A 113 34.31 12.71 -28.89
CA ARG A 113 34.32 13.35 -27.56
C ARG A 113 35.44 12.80 -26.69
N ARG A 114 36.25 13.71 -26.17
CA ARG A 114 37.21 13.53 -25.07
C ARG A 114 36.44 12.97 -23.86
N TYR A 115 36.72 11.73 -23.47
CA TYR A 115 36.38 11.10 -22.19
C TYR A 115 35.07 11.52 -21.48
N PRO A 116 34.11 10.60 -21.33
CA PRO A 116 33.54 10.33 -20.02
C PRO A 116 33.96 8.91 -19.63
N GLY A 117 34.77 8.81 -18.58
CA GLY A 117 35.42 7.57 -18.21
C GLY A 117 34.41 6.45 -17.98
N PHE A 118 34.74 5.29 -18.56
CA PHE A 118 34.23 3.98 -18.22
C PHE A 118 34.65 3.65 -16.78
N TRP A 119 34.10 4.38 -15.81
CA TRP A 119 34.22 4.06 -14.39
C TRP A 119 33.00 3.24 -14.03
N HIS A 120 33.22 2.00 -13.58
CA HIS A 120 32.16 1.27 -12.89
C HIS A 120 31.73 2.13 -11.71
N ASP A 121 30.47 2.55 -11.70
CA ASP A 121 29.92 3.24 -10.55
C ASP A 121 29.49 2.17 -9.55
N PRO A 122 30.22 2.01 -8.42
CA PRO A 122 29.91 0.99 -7.43
C PRO A 122 28.53 1.18 -6.79
N PHE A 123 27.84 2.30 -7.05
CA PHE A 123 26.49 2.57 -6.55
C PHE A 123 25.36 2.17 -7.52
N TYR A 124 25.65 1.92 -8.80
CA TYR A 124 24.60 1.63 -9.80
C TYR A 124 24.86 0.36 -10.62
N ASP A 125 26.09 -0.17 -10.62
CA ASP A 125 26.47 -1.34 -11.42
C ASP A 125 26.27 -2.69 -10.70
N PHE A 126 25.65 -2.71 -9.52
CA PHE A 126 25.36 -3.96 -8.81
C PHE A 126 23.98 -4.53 -9.16
N PRO A 127 23.86 -5.86 -9.28
CA PRO A 127 22.57 -6.50 -9.44
C PRO A 127 21.69 -6.27 -8.22
N GLN A 128 20.42 -5.93 -8.46
CA GLN A 128 19.44 -5.71 -7.40
C GLN A 128 18.44 -6.88 -7.39
N VAL A 129 18.14 -7.39 -6.20
CA VAL A 129 17.09 -8.38 -6.01
C VAL A 129 15.78 -7.65 -5.74
N VAL A 130 14.83 -7.76 -6.66
CA VAL A 130 13.50 -7.17 -6.51
C VAL A 130 12.45 -8.27 -6.40
N ASN A 131 11.49 -8.08 -5.50
CA ASN A 131 10.29 -8.92 -5.45
C ASN A 131 9.38 -8.54 -6.62
N ILE A 132 9.10 -9.51 -7.49
CA ILE A 132 8.26 -9.31 -8.68
C ILE A 132 6.79 -9.47 -8.30
N ASP A 133 6.50 -10.49 -7.50
CA ASP A 133 5.13 -10.84 -7.16
C ASP A 133 4.64 -9.98 -5.99
N PRO A 134 3.45 -9.36 -6.11
CA PRO A 134 2.84 -8.67 -4.99
C PRO A 134 2.50 -9.67 -3.89
N VAL A 135 2.61 -9.22 -2.64
CA VAL A 135 2.22 -10.06 -1.52
C VAL A 135 0.71 -10.28 -1.54
N GLN A 136 0.30 -11.54 -1.44
CA GLN A 136 -1.10 -11.93 -1.40
C GLN A 136 -1.37 -12.71 -0.10
N VAL A 137 -2.42 -12.31 0.60
CA VAL A 137 -2.89 -12.98 1.82
C VAL A 137 -4.37 -13.28 1.64
N SER A 138 -4.83 -14.47 2.02
CA SER A 138 -6.26 -14.80 1.91
C SER A 138 -6.80 -15.53 3.14
N TYR A 139 -7.66 -14.90 3.92
CA TYR A 139 -8.30 -15.55 5.06
C TYR A 139 -9.69 -16.08 4.70
N THR A 140 -9.92 -17.33 5.09
CA THR A 140 -11.28 -17.86 5.20
C THR A 140 -11.74 -17.62 6.63
N ILE A 141 -12.81 -16.84 6.79
CA ILE A 141 -13.35 -16.49 8.10
C ILE A 141 -14.72 -17.09 8.30
N GLU A 142 -15.01 -17.46 9.54
CA GLU A 142 -16.31 -17.91 9.99
C GLU A 142 -16.84 -16.93 11.04
N CYS A 143 -18.06 -16.41 10.82
CA CYS A 143 -18.62 -15.29 11.55
C CYS A 143 -19.75 -15.72 12.50
N TYR A 144 -19.78 -15.07 13.66
CA TYR A 144 -20.70 -15.38 14.76
C TYR A 144 -21.31 -14.08 15.30
N ARG A 145 -22.59 -14.14 15.67
CA ARG A 145 -23.30 -12.99 16.28
C ARG A 145 -23.01 -12.90 17.76
N ASP A 146 -23.10 -14.04 18.44
CA ASP A 146 -22.99 -14.13 19.89
C ASP A 146 -21.72 -14.84 20.32
N GLN A 147 -21.14 -14.38 21.43
CA GLN A 147 -19.96 -15.00 22.04
C GLN A 147 -20.21 -16.44 22.49
N LYS A 148 -21.46 -16.81 22.79
CA LYS A 148 -21.83 -18.17 23.20
C LYS A 148 -21.71 -19.20 22.07
N GLN A 149 -21.89 -18.75 20.83
CA GLN A 149 -21.76 -19.60 19.63
C GLN A 149 -20.32 -19.57 19.09
N ALA A 150 -19.59 -18.51 19.41
CA ALA A 150 -18.22 -18.33 18.98
C ALA A 150 -17.27 -19.27 19.75
N PRO A 151 -16.31 -19.88 19.07
CA PRO A 151 -15.17 -20.56 19.71
C PRO A 151 -14.38 -19.62 20.63
N GLN A 152 -13.65 -20.19 21.61
CA GLN A 152 -12.82 -19.40 22.54
C GLN A 152 -11.70 -18.61 21.84
N ASP A 153 -11.26 -19.08 20.67
CA ASP A 153 -10.23 -18.46 19.83
C ASP A 153 -10.81 -17.51 18.78
N ALA A 154 -12.09 -17.15 18.86
CA ALA A 154 -12.70 -16.16 17.98
C ALA A 154 -12.28 -14.73 18.35
N PHE A 155 -12.05 -13.91 17.33
CA PHE A 155 -11.72 -12.51 17.46
C PHE A 155 -12.97 -11.64 17.55
N ASP A 156 -12.95 -10.59 18.38
CA ASP A 156 -13.97 -9.54 18.38
C ASP A 156 -13.62 -8.51 17.28
N ALA A 157 -14.49 -8.40 16.28
CA ALA A 157 -14.30 -7.51 15.15
C ALA A 157 -14.28 -6.04 15.56
N THR A 158 -15.13 -5.65 16.52
CA THR A 158 -15.21 -4.26 16.98
C THR A 158 -13.95 -3.84 17.73
N LEU A 159 -13.34 -4.77 18.48
CA LEU A 159 -12.08 -4.54 19.18
C LEU A 159 -10.92 -4.38 18.20
N ILE A 160 -10.87 -5.21 17.15
CA ILE A 160 -9.85 -5.10 16.10
C ILE A 160 -9.97 -3.75 15.37
N LEU A 161 -11.18 -3.33 14.99
CA LEU A 161 -11.37 -2.04 14.31
C LEU A 161 -11.00 -0.85 15.21
N LYS A 162 -11.26 -0.95 16.52
CA LYS A 162 -10.88 0.09 17.49
C LYS A 162 -9.36 0.17 17.71
N SER A 163 -8.67 -0.96 17.74
CA SER A 163 -7.23 -1.03 18.06
C SER A 163 -6.34 -0.86 16.82
N ILE A 164 -6.66 -1.55 15.73
CA ILE A 164 -5.86 -1.61 14.51
C ILE A 164 -6.54 -0.80 13.39
N GLY A 165 -7.86 -0.82 13.28
CA GLY A 165 -8.59 -0.12 12.20
C GLY A 165 -8.30 1.38 12.13
N GLN A 166 -8.11 2.05 13.27
CA GLN A 166 -7.78 3.48 13.34
C GLN A 166 -6.47 3.83 12.62
N LYS A 167 -5.45 2.95 12.70
CA LYS A 167 -4.16 3.12 12.00
C LYS A 167 -4.35 3.22 10.48
N TYR A 168 -5.39 2.58 9.96
CA TYR A 168 -5.71 2.53 8.54
C TYR A 168 -6.84 3.47 8.13
N GLY A 169 -7.29 4.36 9.02
CA GLY A 169 -8.37 5.30 8.73
C GLY A 169 -9.76 4.66 8.72
N LEU A 170 -9.99 3.62 9.51
CA LEU A 170 -11.32 3.01 9.71
C LEU A 170 -11.88 3.37 11.09
N SER A 171 -13.18 3.62 11.13
CA SER A 171 -13.95 3.78 12.36
C SER A 171 -14.15 2.43 13.07
N PRO A 172 -14.57 2.41 14.34
CA PRO A 172 -14.94 1.17 15.03
C PRO A 172 -16.11 0.41 14.39
N THR A 173 -16.90 1.07 13.54
CA THR A 173 -18.00 0.47 12.77
C THR A 173 -17.55 -0.04 11.40
N GLY A 174 -16.29 0.21 11.00
CA GLY A 174 -15.73 -0.21 9.71
C GLY A 174 -16.02 0.78 8.58
N GLU A 175 -16.40 2.01 8.89
CA GLU A 175 -16.55 3.09 7.93
C GLU A 175 -15.22 3.81 7.72
N LEU A 176 -14.99 4.36 6.53
CA LEU A 176 -13.80 5.17 6.25
C LEU A 176 -13.89 6.49 7.03
N LEU A 177 -12.84 6.81 7.78
CA LEU A 177 -12.72 8.11 8.42
C LEU A 177 -12.42 9.16 7.36
N PRO A 178 -13.05 10.35 7.46
CA PRO A 178 -12.68 11.46 6.59
C PRO A 178 -11.20 11.82 6.84
N PRO A 179 -10.44 12.16 5.78
CA PRO A 179 -9.07 12.61 5.95
C PRO A 179 -9.06 13.82 6.89
N PRO A 180 -8.09 13.91 7.82
CA PRO A 180 -8.01 15.04 8.75
C PRO A 180 -7.93 16.34 7.95
N GLU A 181 -8.82 17.29 8.26
CA GLU A 181 -8.82 18.60 7.62
C GLU A 181 -7.45 19.26 7.82
N PRO A 182 -6.86 19.87 6.77
CA PRO A 182 -5.59 20.55 6.92
C PRO A 182 -5.74 21.66 7.97
N PRO A 183 -4.74 21.86 8.85
CA PRO A 183 -4.81 22.90 9.85
C PRO A 183 -5.03 24.24 9.16
N VAL A 184 -6.16 24.87 9.44
CA VAL A 184 -6.45 26.23 9.00
C VAL A 184 -5.38 27.11 9.64
N LYS A 185 -4.36 27.49 8.85
CA LYS A 185 -3.41 28.53 9.28
C LYS A 185 -4.22 29.80 9.47
N GLN A 186 -4.53 30.12 10.72
CA GLN A 186 -5.05 31.43 11.10
C GLN A 186 -4.03 32.46 10.60
N LYS A 187 -4.52 33.34 9.73
CA LYS A 187 -3.74 34.40 9.07
C LYS A 187 -3.57 35.58 10.00
#